data_AF-A0A0R1SIH0-F1
#
_entry.id   AF-A0A0R1SIH0-F1
#
_cell.length_a   1.000
_cell.length_b   1.000
_cell.length_c   1.000
_cell.angle_alpha   90.00
_cell.angle_beta   90.00
_cell.angle_gamma   90.00
#
_symmetry.space_group_name_H-M   'P 1'
#
loop_
_entity.id
_entity.type
_entity.pdbx_description
1 polymer ?
#
loop_
_entity_poly.entity_id
_entity_poly.type
_entity_poly.pdbx_seq_one_letter_code
_entity_poly.pdbx_strand_id
1 'polypeptide(L)'
;MLDKITASLFRQILTKLGSRILPIVSTLDPIKSLYKKQIANEFLRDPMNVEIILNSIIDSNKKEQRININNFLDKDQRDELFQQYIDSPKAKQSYIHLIAIERFKPDVDISTKYNASKREAQIITRSIKNDPFTFTTTVESSIVSMDRIVEENISNDNKDSRLLLQFNEKWLNKFVDYSTILQNLIYVFGIVDNNLKFTGISKNESGGFFERFLTLWGKNEYHNGEAFKNSEMVLTSKMQLYIKFLRQRGIKFESVIKWYFDTYLPKYLGIKGFYFGRFNFEDSLRSRIMMLCVNFQRILKEYQLYSESGEINSEIVDQMKVPHLNELKSLCDKKYVISGEKMQSAMQQIFSDQSSFGHISNGLSFQNELLKGVPVSCFKNFNVKELNWLTRNGFLTILKGKVYIFSEDYLVMRDLFYNDEINYFWKDSDTRECIDSKVKLGQLSFRNNLFTRKESDYIDYYYGSRFSNGLGIRNKYLHGSAENISKSQDEQNYCVLIYLFCLLIIKINEEFDHSQTLNENSLIII
;
A
#
# COMPACT_ATOMS: atom_id res chain seq x y z
N MET A 1 -13.86 -47.25 -12.79
CA MET A 1 -14.74 -46.77 -13.89
C MET A 1 -13.95 -45.94 -14.91
N LEU A 2 -12.94 -45.16 -14.50
CA LEU A 2 -12.05 -44.41 -15.39
C LEU A 2 -11.22 -45.27 -16.35
N ASP A 3 -10.76 -46.47 -15.93
CA ASP A 3 -9.99 -47.39 -16.80
C ASP A 3 -10.78 -47.94 -18.01
N LYS A 4 -12.10 -47.73 -18.07
CA LYS A 4 -12.95 -48.12 -19.21
C LYS A 4 -13.05 -47.03 -20.29
N ILE A 5 -12.55 -45.81 -20.04
CA ILE A 5 -12.57 -44.72 -21.01
C ILE A 5 -11.23 -44.72 -21.75
N THR A 6 -11.26 -45.04 -23.04
CA THR A 6 -10.06 -45.00 -23.87
C THR A 6 -9.54 -43.57 -24.03
N ALA A 7 -8.24 -43.43 -24.26
CA ALA A 7 -7.58 -42.16 -24.58
C ALA A 7 -8.28 -41.40 -25.73
N SER A 8 -8.81 -42.11 -26.73
CA SER A 8 -9.52 -41.53 -27.87
C SER A 8 -10.89 -40.99 -27.48
N LEU A 9 -11.64 -41.72 -26.65
CA LEU A 9 -12.94 -41.28 -26.14
C LEU A 9 -12.79 -40.07 -25.22
N PHE A 10 -11.78 -40.07 -24.35
CA PHE A 10 -11.47 -38.91 -23.49
C PHE A 10 -11.11 -37.67 -24.32
N ARG A 11 -10.31 -37.83 -25.38
CA ARG A 11 -10.01 -36.73 -26.32
C ARG A 11 -11.27 -36.18 -26.98
N GLN A 12 -12.20 -37.03 -27.41
CA GLN A 12 -13.48 -36.57 -27.98
C GLN A 12 -14.32 -35.78 -26.97
N ILE A 13 -14.32 -36.20 -25.70
CA ILE A 13 -14.99 -35.48 -24.60
C ILE A 13 -14.36 -34.09 -24.40
N LEU A 14 -13.02 -34.00 -24.34
CA LEU A 14 -12.30 -32.73 -24.22
C LEU A 14 -12.60 -31.79 -25.41
N THR A 15 -12.54 -32.30 -26.64
CA THR A 15 -12.84 -31.50 -27.83
C THR A 15 -14.30 -30.99 -27.84
N LYS A 16 -15.25 -31.79 -27.35
CA LYS A 16 -16.68 -31.44 -27.35
C LYS A 16 -17.06 -30.46 -26.24
N LEU A 17 -16.45 -30.61 -25.05
CA LEU A 17 -16.72 -29.74 -23.89
C LEU A 17 -15.82 -28.49 -23.87
N GLY A 18 -14.72 -28.54 -24.62
CA GLY A 18 -13.77 -27.45 -24.77
C GLY A 18 -13.04 -27.11 -23.47
N SER A 19 -12.52 -25.89 -23.42
CA SER A 19 -11.70 -25.37 -22.32
C SER A 19 -12.44 -25.28 -20.97
N ARG A 20 -13.77 -25.38 -20.96
CA ARG A 20 -14.62 -25.31 -19.76
C ARG A 20 -14.38 -26.45 -18.76
N ILE A 21 -13.93 -27.62 -19.23
CA ILE A 21 -13.71 -28.77 -18.35
C ILE A 21 -12.27 -28.85 -17.82
N LEU A 22 -11.34 -28.10 -18.41
CA LEU A 22 -9.91 -28.08 -18.02
C LEU A 22 -9.70 -27.83 -16.52
N PRO A 23 -10.37 -26.85 -15.87
CA PRO A 23 -10.19 -26.65 -14.43
C PRO A 23 -10.51 -27.89 -13.59
N ILE A 24 -11.47 -28.70 -14.02
CA ILE A 24 -11.97 -29.86 -13.28
C ILE A 24 -11.07 -31.08 -13.53
N VAL A 25 -10.72 -31.37 -14.79
CA VAL A 25 -9.89 -32.54 -15.13
C VAL A 25 -8.42 -32.36 -14.72
N SER A 26 -7.96 -31.12 -14.58
CA SER A 26 -6.58 -30.81 -14.20
C SER A 26 -6.32 -30.85 -12.69
N THR A 27 -7.37 -30.89 -11.85
CA THR A 27 -7.27 -30.89 -10.38
C THR A 27 -7.61 -32.24 -9.75
N LEU A 28 -8.28 -33.14 -10.48
CA LEU A 28 -8.67 -34.46 -9.98
C LEU A 28 -7.56 -35.50 -10.25
N ASP A 29 -6.88 -35.96 -9.18
CA ASP A 29 -5.70 -36.83 -9.27
C ASP A 29 -5.88 -38.12 -10.11
N PRO A 30 -7.00 -38.87 -10.05
CA PRO A 30 -7.18 -40.07 -10.86
C PRO A 30 -7.24 -39.80 -12.37
N ILE A 31 -7.78 -38.63 -12.77
CA ILE A 31 -7.94 -38.24 -14.18
C ILE A 31 -6.62 -37.67 -14.70
N LYS A 32 -5.99 -36.83 -13.89
CA LYS A 32 -4.70 -36.19 -14.15
C LYS A 32 -3.58 -37.20 -14.43
N SER A 33 -3.53 -38.30 -13.70
CA SER A 33 -2.51 -39.34 -13.88
C SER A 33 -2.75 -40.17 -15.15
N LEU A 34 -4.00 -40.55 -15.44
CA LEU A 34 -4.37 -41.40 -16.58
C LEU A 34 -4.32 -40.66 -17.93
N TYR A 35 -4.67 -39.37 -17.97
CA TYR A 35 -4.84 -38.62 -19.22
C TYR A 35 -3.90 -37.41 -19.38
N LYS A 36 -2.73 -37.46 -18.74
CA LYS A 36 -1.73 -36.38 -18.76
C LYS A 36 -1.48 -35.80 -20.15
N LYS A 37 -1.27 -36.67 -21.15
CA LYS A 37 -0.96 -36.28 -22.54
C LYS A 37 -2.14 -35.60 -23.24
N GLN A 38 -3.36 -36.07 -22.99
CA GLN A 38 -4.58 -35.52 -23.59
C GLN A 38 -4.89 -34.14 -23.01
N ILE A 39 -4.71 -33.98 -21.69
CA ILE A 39 -4.85 -32.69 -21.00
C ILE A 39 -3.79 -31.70 -21.50
N ALA A 40 -2.52 -32.13 -21.60
CA ALA A 40 -1.43 -31.32 -22.15
C ALA A 40 -1.74 -30.82 -23.57
N ASN A 41 -2.15 -31.72 -24.47
CA ASN A 41 -2.49 -31.36 -25.85
C ASN A 41 -3.67 -30.37 -25.93
N GLU A 42 -4.64 -30.46 -25.01
CA GLU A 42 -5.76 -29.53 -24.99
C GLU A 42 -5.33 -28.13 -24.53
N PHE A 43 -4.45 -28.02 -23.53
CA PHE A 43 -3.84 -26.74 -23.14
C PHE A 43 -3.07 -26.10 -24.29
N LEU A 44 -2.23 -26.88 -24.98
CA LEU A 44 -1.41 -26.42 -26.11
C LEU A 44 -2.23 -26.12 -27.38
N ARG A 45 -3.51 -26.51 -27.44
CA ARG A 45 -4.37 -26.29 -28.64
C ARG A 45 -4.73 -24.81 -28.84
N ASP A 46 -4.89 -24.07 -27.76
CA ASP A 46 -5.30 -22.67 -27.79
C ASP A 46 -4.50 -21.87 -26.75
N PRO A 47 -3.71 -20.87 -27.17
CA PRO A 47 -2.97 -20.01 -26.26
C PRO A 47 -3.85 -19.37 -25.19
N MET A 48 -5.15 -19.13 -25.46
CA MET A 48 -6.09 -18.52 -24.51
C MET A 48 -6.33 -19.40 -23.27
N ASN A 49 -5.96 -20.68 -23.31
CA ASN A 49 -6.01 -21.54 -22.13
C ASN A 49 -5.06 -21.09 -21.00
N VAL A 50 -4.09 -20.21 -21.29
CA VAL A 50 -3.28 -19.53 -20.27
C VAL A 50 -4.14 -18.81 -19.24
N GLU A 51 -5.26 -18.20 -19.65
CA GLU A 51 -6.18 -17.52 -18.72
C GLU A 51 -6.74 -18.47 -17.65
N ILE A 52 -6.97 -19.75 -17.99
CA ILE A 52 -7.48 -20.76 -17.05
C ILE A 52 -6.46 -21.05 -15.96
N ILE A 53 -5.19 -21.15 -16.36
CA ILE A 53 -4.06 -21.37 -15.43
C ILE A 53 -3.94 -20.18 -14.50
N LEU A 54 -3.93 -18.96 -15.05
CA LEU A 54 -3.80 -17.72 -14.27
C LEU A 54 -4.97 -17.53 -13.30
N ASN A 55 -6.21 -17.79 -13.72
CA ASN A 55 -7.37 -17.73 -12.83
C ASN A 55 -7.28 -18.68 -11.64
N SER A 56 -6.74 -19.89 -11.84
CA SER A 56 -6.54 -20.85 -10.76
C SER A 56 -5.51 -20.39 -9.71
N ILE A 57 -4.64 -19.44 -10.06
CA ILE A 57 -3.60 -18.90 -9.17
C ILE A 57 -4.17 -17.76 -8.30
N ILE A 58 -5.02 -16.91 -8.89
CA ILE A 58 -5.61 -15.72 -8.26
C ILE A 58 -6.69 -16.10 -7.24
N ASP A 59 -7.51 -17.13 -7.52
CA ASP A 59 -8.64 -17.52 -6.66
C ASP A 59 -8.15 -18.15 -5.34
N SER A 60 -7.91 -17.30 -4.34
CA SER A 60 -7.35 -17.66 -3.03
C SER A 60 -8.27 -18.55 -2.18
N ASN A 61 -9.58 -18.53 -2.49
CA ASN A 61 -10.61 -19.30 -1.79
C ASN A 61 -10.69 -20.77 -2.25
N LYS A 62 -9.95 -21.17 -3.29
CA LYS A 62 -10.00 -22.54 -3.85
C LYS A 62 -8.60 -23.12 -4.04
N LYS A 63 -7.83 -23.23 -2.95
CA LYS A 63 -6.50 -23.86 -2.96
C LYS A 63 -6.50 -25.27 -3.59
N GLU A 64 -7.58 -26.02 -3.43
CA GLU A 64 -7.79 -27.36 -3.97
C GLU A 64 -8.03 -27.39 -5.49
N GLN A 65 -8.32 -26.25 -6.12
CA GLN A 65 -8.54 -26.13 -7.57
C GLN A 65 -7.33 -25.52 -8.31
N ARG A 66 -6.17 -25.44 -7.67
CA ARG A 66 -4.95 -24.89 -8.27
C ARG A 66 -4.40 -25.81 -9.35
N ILE A 67 -4.29 -25.29 -10.56
CA ILE A 67 -3.73 -26.02 -11.68
C ILE A 67 -2.20 -25.93 -11.60
N ASN A 68 -1.56 -27.02 -11.24
CA ASN A 68 -0.11 -27.14 -11.35
C ASN A 68 0.26 -27.68 -12.74
N ILE A 69 0.57 -26.76 -13.66
CA ILE A 69 0.79 -27.04 -15.09
C ILE A 69 1.98 -27.96 -15.36
N ASN A 70 2.97 -27.99 -14.47
CA ASN A 70 4.12 -28.90 -14.58
C ASN A 70 3.76 -30.38 -14.52
N ASN A 71 2.57 -30.69 -14.03
CA ASN A 71 2.11 -32.07 -14.06
C ASN A 71 1.79 -32.53 -15.47
N PHE A 72 1.59 -31.60 -16.42
CA PHE A 72 1.13 -31.88 -17.79
C PHE A 72 2.15 -31.46 -18.84
N LEU A 73 2.77 -30.29 -18.67
CA LEU A 73 3.73 -29.69 -19.59
C LEU A 73 5.13 -29.67 -18.97
N ASP A 74 6.15 -29.82 -19.81
CA ASP A 74 7.53 -29.50 -19.44
C ASP A 74 7.79 -27.97 -19.49
N LYS A 75 9.04 -27.57 -19.17
CA LYS A 75 9.45 -26.16 -19.14
C LYS A 75 9.25 -25.51 -20.51
N ASP A 76 9.73 -26.13 -21.56
CA ASP A 76 9.76 -25.55 -22.91
C ASP A 76 8.35 -25.42 -23.49
N GLN A 77 7.52 -26.45 -23.34
CA GLN A 77 6.11 -26.42 -23.75
C GLN A 77 5.31 -25.34 -23.02
N ARG A 78 5.57 -25.16 -21.73
CA ARG A 78 4.91 -24.12 -20.93
C ARG A 78 5.37 -22.74 -21.38
N ASP A 79 6.66 -22.53 -21.51
CA ASP A 79 7.20 -21.21 -21.87
C ASP A 79 6.78 -20.82 -23.31
N GLU A 80 6.70 -21.79 -24.23
CA GLU A 80 6.13 -21.61 -25.56
C GLU A 80 4.64 -21.23 -25.51
N LEU A 81 3.81 -21.94 -24.73
CA LEU A 81 2.39 -21.64 -24.57
C LEU A 81 2.17 -20.20 -24.06
N PHE A 82 2.94 -19.78 -23.06
CA PHE A 82 2.87 -18.43 -22.51
C PHE A 82 3.34 -17.38 -23.54
N GLN A 83 4.40 -17.67 -24.29
CA GLN A 83 4.88 -16.79 -25.35
C GLN A 83 3.84 -16.63 -26.47
N GLN A 84 3.22 -17.72 -26.92
CA GLN A 84 2.13 -17.68 -27.91
C GLN A 84 0.92 -16.87 -27.41
N TYR A 85 0.63 -16.91 -26.10
CA TYR A 85 -0.39 -16.06 -25.49
C TYR A 85 0.00 -14.58 -25.54
N ILE A 86 1.22 -14.23 -25.11
CA ILE A 86 1.74 -12.84 -25.11
C ILE A 86 1.68 -12.22 -26.52
N ASP A 87 2.07 -13.00 -27.53
CA ASP A 87 2.11 -12.55 -28.93
C ASP A 87 0.71 -12.46 -29.57
N SER A 88 -0.30 -13.08 -28.96
CA SER A 88 -1.66 -13.09 -29.49
C SER A 88 -2.32 -11.71 -29.39
N PRO A 89 -3.02 -11.25 -30.44
CA PRO A 89 -3.83 -10.04 -30.38
C PRO A 89 -5.08 -10.18 -29.51
N LYS A 90 -5.49 -11.43 -29.17
CA LYS A 90 -6.65 -11.72 -28.33
C LYS A 90 -6.34 -11.72 -26.83
N ALA A 91 -5.06 -11.72 -26.47
CA ALA A 91 -4.64 -11.76 -25.07
C ALA A 91 -5.07 -10.50 -24.33
N LYS A 92 -5.72 -10.68 -23.17
CA LYS A 92 -6.15 -9.57 -22.33
C LYS A 92 -4.97 -9.02 -21.55
N GLN A 93 -4.91 -7.70 -21.45
CA GLN A 93 -3.84 -6.96 -20.76
C GLN A 93 -3.65 -7.45 -19.31
N SER A 94 -4.74 -7.68 -18.57
CA SER A 94 -4.68 -8.09 -17.17
C SER A 94 -3.96 -9.42 -16.96
N TYR A 95 -4.07 -10.37 -17.88
CA TYR A 95 -3.31 -11.62 -17.82
C TYR A 95 -1.86 -11.47 -18.29
N ILE A 96 -1.59 -10.58 -19.26
CA ILE A 96 -0.21 -10.26 -19.67
C ILE A 96 0.55 -9.63 -18.49
N HIS A 97 -0.10 -8.70 -17.76
CA HIS A 97 0.40 -8.13 -16.51
C HIS A 97 0.77 -9.22 -15.52
N LEU A 98 -0.15 -10.13 -15.22
CA LEU A 98 0.11 -11.25 -14.31
C LEU A 98 1.30 -12.11 -14.76
N ILE A 99 1.48 -12.35 -16.06
CA ILE A 99 2.66 -13.09 -16.56
C ILE A 99 3.95 -12.31 -16.29
N ALA A 100 3.92 -10.98 -16.41
CA ALA A 100 5.07 -10.12 -16.16
C ALA A 100 5.47 -10.09 -14.68
N ILE A 101 4.49 -10.00 -13.77
CA ILE A 101 4.75 -9.74 -12.35
C ILE A 101 4.71 -10.97 -11.45
N GLU A 102 3.94 -12.01 -11.76
CA GLU A 102 3.73 -13.09 -10.81
C GLU A 102 4.94 -14.01 -10.65
N ARG A 103 5.08 -14.51 -9.42
CA ARG A 103 6.06 -15.54 -9.09
C ARG A 103 5.36 -16.89 -9.24
N PHE A 104 5.32 -17.39 -10.46
CA PHE A 104 4.73 -18.70 -10.75
C PHE A 104 5.51 -19.80 -10.03
N LYS A 105 4.78 -20.86 -9.63
CA LYS A 105 5.40 -22.12 -9.22
C LYS A 105 4.80 -23.25 -10.06
N PRO A 106 5.58 -23.87 -10.96
CA PRO A 106 6.95 -23.51 -11.36
C PRO A 106 7.08 -22.12 -11.97
N ASP A 107 8.28 -21.55 -11.94
CA ASP A 107 8.49 -20.23 -12.53
C ASP A 107 8.57 -20.30 -14.06
N VAL A 108 8.03 -19.29 -14.74
CA VAL A 108 8.14 -19.11 -16.19
C VAL A 108 9.52 -18.53 -16.49
N ASP A 109 10.08 -18.83 -17.67
CA ASP A 109 11.38 -18.31 -18.07
C ASP A 109 11.46 -16.78 -17.99
N ILE A 110 12.64 -16.28 -17.64
CA ILE A 110 12.90 -14.84 -17.46
C ILE A 110 12.67 -14.07 -18.77
N SER A 111 12.96 -14.70 -19.92
CA SER A 111 12.75 -14.10 -21.23
C SER A 111 11.26 -13.91 -21.54
N THR A 112 10.42 -14.88 -21.20
CA THR A 112 8.95 -14.80 -21.36
C THR A 112 8.36 -13.70 -20.47
N LYS A 113 8.83 -13.58 -19.22
CA LYS A 113 8.41 -12.47 -18.33
C LYS A 113 8.79 -11.10 -18.86
N TYR A 114 10.02 -10.99 -19.40
CA TYR A 114 10.48 -9.77 -20.04
C TYR A 114 9.64 -9.41 -21.28
N ASN A 115 9.31 -10.41 -22.12
CA ASN A 115 8.44 -10.21 -23.28
C ASN A 115 7.03 -9.78 -22.88
N ALA A 116 6.46 -10.37 -21.82
CA ALA A 116 5.19 -9.93 -21.26
C ALA A 116 5.23 -8.47 -20.81
N SER A 117 6.27 -8.09 -20.05
CA SER A 117 6.48 -6.71 -19.59
C SER A 117 6.59 -5.72 -20.75
N LYS A 118 7.37 -6.09 -21.78
CA LYS A 118 7.54 -5.29 -23.00
C LYS A 118 6.22 -5.14 -23.76
N ARG A 119 5.45 -6.23 -23.88
CA ARG A 119 4.16 -6.24 -24.57
C ARG A 119 3.13 -5.39 -23.83
N GLU A 120 3.07 -5.49 -22.52
CA GLU A 120 2.22 -4.65 -21.67
C GLU A 120 2.53 -3.17 -21.86
N ALA A 121 3.80 -2.78 -21.77
CA ALA A 121 4.21 -1.39 -21.99
C ALA A 121 3.79 -0.85 -23.36
N GLN A 122 3.84 -1.70 -24.40
CA GLN A 122 3.33 -1.34 -25.74
C GLN A 122 1.81 -1.17 -25.77
N ILE A 123 1.05 -2.03 -25.09
CA ILE A 123 -0.41 -1.93 -24.99
C ILE A 123 -0.77 -0.61 -24.30
N ILE A 124 -0.19 -0.33 -23.12
CA ILE A 124 -0.43 0.91 -22.37
C ILE A 124 -0.08 2.14 -23.21
N THR A 125 1.09 2.15 -23.86
CA THR A 125 1.52 3.28 -24.70
C THR A 125 0.56 3.52 -25.87
N ARG A 126 0.03 2.45 -26.50
CA ARG A 126 -0.94 2.58 -27.59
C ARG A 126 -2.30 3.06 -27.08
N SER A 127 -2.75 2.56 -25.93
CA SER A 127 -4.00 3.02 -25.31
C SER A 127 -3.93 4.51 -25.00
N ILE A 128 -2.86 4.98 -24.35
CA ILE A 128 -2.65 6.41 -24.06
C ILE A 128 -2.62 7.26 -25.34
N LYS A 129 -1.97 6.79 -26.41
CA LYS A 129 -1.88 7.55 -27.67
C LYS A 129 -3.20 7.61 -28.45
N ASN A 130 -4.04 6.59 -28.34
CA ASN A 130 -5.21 6.42 -29.19
C ASN A 130 -6.54 6.69 -28.46
N ASP A 131 -6.52 6.89 -27.14
CA ASP A 131 -7.74 7.12 -26.35
C ASP A 131 -8.07 8.62 -26.25
N PRO A 132 -9.18 9.07 -26.87
CA PRO A 132 -9.63 10.46 -26.81
C PRO A 132 -10.08 10.90 -25.40
N PHE A 133 -10.23 9.96 -24.46
CA PHE A 133 -10.59 10.18 -23.05
C PHE A 133 -9.40 10.05 -22.08
N THR A 134 -8.17 10.05 -22.58
CA THR A 134 -6.99 10.13 -21.68
C THR A 134 -6.98 11.49 -20.98
N PHE A 135 -7.07 11.47 -19.64
CA PHE A 135 -6.93 12.66 -18.80
C PHE A 135 -5.49 12.78 -18.32
N THR A 136 -4.85 13.92 -18.55
CA THR A 136 -3.52 14.19 -18.00
C THR A 136 -3.67 14.96 -16.70
N THR A 137 -3.03 14.49 -15.63
CA THR A 137 -2.90 15.26 -14.38
C THR A 137 -1.48 15.80 -14.29
N THR A 138 -1.35 17.12 -14.16
CA THR A 138 -0.05 17.77 -13.95
C THR A 138 -0.02 18.37 -12.55
N VAL A 139 1.04 18.05 -11.79
CA VAL A 139 1.32 18.69 -10.50
C VAL A 139 2.44 19.70 -10.69
N GLU A 140 2.11 20.96 -10.50
CA GLU A 140 3.08 22.06 -10.49
C GLU A 140 3.31 22.49 -9.05
N SER A 141 4.56 22.55 -8.63
CA SER A 141 4.92 22.98 -7.28
C SER A 141 5.91 24.13 -7.34
N SER A 142 5.63 25.19 -6.58
CA SER A 142 6.43 26.41 -6.60
C SER A 142 6.57 27.02 -5.21
N ILE A 143 7.65 27.77 -5.02
CA ILE A 143 7.87 28.58 -3.82
C ILE A 143 7.68 30.03 -4.26
N VAL A 144 6.76 30.72 -3.60
CA VAL A 144 6.34 32.08 -3.97
C VAL A 144 6.22 32.94 -2.72
N SER A 145 6.47 34.24 -2.89
CA SER A 145 6.22 35.22 -1.84
C SER A 145 4.71 35.43 -1.70
N MET A 146 4.14 34.98 -0.59
CA MET A 146 2.73 35.09 -0.26
C MET A 146 2.54 35.34 1.25
N ASP A 147 1.31 35.64 1.69
CA ASP A 147 0.99 35.86 3.11
C ASP A 147 0.50 34.59 3.82
N ARG A 148 -0.05 33.62 3.09
CA ARG A 148 -0.46 32.29 3.62
C ARG A 148 0.70 31.31 3.62
N ILE A 149 0.64 30.21 4.38
CA ILE A 149 1.74 29.22 4.44
C ILE A 149 1.75 28.33 3.19
N VAL A 150 0.58 27.84 2.78
CA VAL A 150 0.39 26.98 1.60
C VAL A 150 -0.86 27.44 0.85
N GLU A 151 -0.82 27.36 -0.47
CA GLU A 151 -1.97 27.53 -1.35
C GLU A 151 -2.07 26.33 -2.31
N GLU A 152 -3.26 25.74 -2.39
CA GLU A 152 -3.57 24.61 -3.25
C GLU A 152 -4.70 25.01 -4.20
N ASN A 153 -4.42 25.01 -5.51
CA ASN A 153 -5.37 25.40 -6.54
C ASN A 153 -5.54 24.25 -7.54
N ILE A 154 -6.79 23.84 -7.76
CA ILE A 154 -7.16 22.84 -8.77
C ILE A 154 -7.85 23.57 -9.92
N SER A 155 -7.24 23.53 -11.10
CA SER A 155 -7.88 23.98 -12.33
C SER A 155 -8.14 22.79 -13.23
N ASN A 156 -9.38 22.66 -13.68
CA ASN A 156 -9.77 21.65 -14.66
C ASN A 156 -10.08 22.38 -15.97
N ASP A 157 -9.33 22.06 -17.02
CA ASP A 157 -9.76 22.34 -18.39
C ASP A 157 -10.24 21.02 -19.01
N ASN A 158 -11.06 21.06 -20.06
CA ASN A 158 -11.86 19.96 -20.62
C ASN A 158 -11.11 18.62 -20.87
N LYS A 159 -9.77 18.57 -20.78
CA LYS A 159 -8.92 17.36 -20.85
C LYS A 159 -7.74 17.29 -19.88
N ASP A 160 -7.39 18.39 -19.21
CA ASP A 160 -6.21 18.46 -18.33
C ASP A 160 -6.62 18.93 -16.93
N SER A 161 -6.26 18.14 -15.92
CA SER A 161 -6.32 18.59 -14.53
C SER A 161 -4.95 19.10 -14.11
N ARG A 162 -4.90 20.33 -13.61
CA ARG A 162 -3.67 20.90 -13.05
C ARG A 162 -3.87 21.18 -11.57
N LEU A 163 -2.98 20.61 -10.78
CA LEU A 163 -2.86 20.87 -9.36
C LEU A 163 -1.64 21.78 -9.13
N LEU A 164 -1.89 23.01 -8.71
CA LEU A 164 -0.87 23.98 -8.38
C LEU A 164 -0.68 23.99 -6.85
N LEU A 165 0.52 23.67 -6.41
CA LEU A 165 0.96 23.70 -5.02
C LEU A 165 1.94 24.86 -4.83
N GLN A 166 1.58 25.82 -3.98
CA GLN A 166 2.42 26.98 -3.73
C GLN A 166 2.79 27.04 -2.24
N PHE A 167 4.07 27.28 -1.96
CA PHE A 167 4.60 27.34 -0.60
C PHE A 167 5.20 28.72 -0.32
N ASN A 168 5.01 29.21 0.90
CA ASN A 168 5.47 30.53 1.30
C ASN A 168 6.99 30.62 1.40
N GLU A 169 7.59 31.42 0.52
CA GLU A 169 9.02 31.66 0.50
C GLU A 169 9.55 32.32 1.80
N LYS A 170 8.84 33.30 2.34
CA LYS A 170 9.26 34.02 3.56
C LYS A 170 9.28 33.08 4.76
N TRP A 171 8.27 32.21 4.87
CA TRP A 171 8.22 31.18 5.91
C TRP A 171 9.40 30.21 5.78
N LEU A 172 9.57 29.60 4.62
CA LEU A 172 10.63 28.61 4.40
C LEU A 172 12.02 29.21 4.56
N ASN A 173 12.23 30.50 4.24
CA ASN A 173 13.51 31.18 4.48
C ASN A 173 13.80 31.43 5.95
N LYS A 174 12.76 31.66 6.75
CA LYS A 174 12.90 31.90 8.20
C LYS A 174 13.22 30.61 8.96
N PHE A 175 12.68 29.48 8.51
CA PHE A 175 12.73 28.19 9.19
C PHE A 175 13.59 27.19 8.41
N VAL A 176 14.91 27.40 8.47
CA VAL A 176 15.94 26.62 7.75
C VAL A 176 16.93 25.90 8.67
N ASP A 177 16.79 26.01 10.00
CA ASP A 177 17.58 25.18 10.90
C ASP A 177 17.08 23.72 10.86
N TYR A 178 17.91 22.78 11.29
CA TYR A 178 17.64 21.35 11.09
C TYR A 178 16.37 20.86 11.81
N SER A 179 16.00 21.44 12.95
CA SER A 179 14.75 21.09 13.65
C SER A 179 13.54 21.56 12.86
N THR A 180 13.54 22.83 12.46
CA THR A 180 12.39 23.41 11.74
C THR A 180 12.27 22.87 10.32
N ILE A 181 13.35 22.37 9.72
CA ILE A 181 13.30 21.61 8.47
C ILE A 181 12.42 20.35 8.62
N LEU A 182 12.60 19.60 9.71
CA LEU A 182 11.79 18.41 9.96
C LEU A 182 10.34 18.79 10.30
N GLN A 183 10.13 19.85 11.10
CA GLN A 183 8.79 20.37 11.38
C GLN A 183 8.02 20.78 10.12
N ASN A 184 8.70 21.43 9.16
CA ASN A 184 8.07 21.84 7.91
C ASN A 184 7.51 20.64 7.13
N LEU A 185 8.09 19.44 7.25
CA LEU A 185 7.54 18.25 6.61
C LEU A 185 6.14 17.91 7.12
N ILE A 186 5.90 18.12 8.42
CA ILE A 186 4.61 17.90 9.08
C ILE A 186 3.67 19.06 8.76
N TYR A 187 4.04 20.29 9.15
CA TYR A 187 3.10 21.42 9.19
C TYR A 187 2.96 22.18 7.86
N VAL A 188 3.96 22.11 6.98
CA VAL A 188 3.93 22.80 5.67
C VAL A 188 3.64 21.80 4.55
N PHE A 189 4.36 20.68 4.50
CA PHE A 189 4.21 19.72 3.41
C PHE A 189 3.11 18.68 3.66
N GLY A 190 2.72 18.46 4.92
CA GLY A 190 1.65 17.53 5.28
C GLY A 190 1.97 16.09 4.91
N ILE A 191 3.21 15.65 5.13
CA ILE A 191 3.60 14.25 4.82
C ILE A 191 2.93 13.24 5.76
N VAL A 192 2.45 13.70 6.91
CA VAL A 192 1.62 12.96 7.84
C VAL A 192 0.36 13.77 8.16
N ASP A 193 -0.71 13.08 8.55
CA ASP A 193 -1.95 13.69 9.02
C ASP A 193 -1.83 14.13 10.49
N ASN A 194 -2.91 14.70 11.03
CA ASN A 194 -2.97 15.16 12.42
C ASN A 194 -2.84 14.03 13.46
N ASN A 195 -2.93 12.75 13.06
CA ASN A 195 -2.70 11.59 13.92
C ASN A 195 -1.35 10.91 13.60
N LEU A 196 -0.43 11.65 12.97
CA LEU A 196 0.88 11.22 12.48
C LEU A 196 0.84 9.99 11.56
N LYS A 197 -0.28 9.74 10.86
CA LYS A 197 -0.37 8.71 9.82
C LYS A 197 0.11 9.26 8.49
N PHE A 198 0.90 8.48 7.77
CA PHE A 198 1.48 8.90 6.50
C PHE A 198 0.41 9.18 5.42
N THR A 199 0.51 10.33 4.75
CA THR A 199 -0.48 10.80 3.77
C THR A 199 -0.25 10.27 2.36
N GLY A 200 0.92 9.69 2.07
CA GLY A 200 1.25 9.12 0.76
C GLY A 200 0.54 7.79 0.44
N ILE A 201 -0.28 7.28 1.35
CA ILE A 201 -1.01 6.01 1.20
C ILE A 201 -2.43 6.30 0.71
N SER A 202 -2.89 5.55 -0.30
CA SER A 202 -4.28 5.61 -0.75
C SER A 202 -5.25 5.11 0.32
N LYS A 203 -6.33 5.86 0.55
CA LYS A 203 -7.42 5.39 1.40
C LYS A 203 -8.18 4.28 0.69
N ASN A 204 -8.84 3.40 1.46
CA ASN A 204 -9.56 2.24 0.91
C ASN A 204 -10.55 2.63 -0.19
N GLU A 205 -11.20 3.77 -0.02
CA GLU A 205 -12.23 4.25 -0.92
C GLU A 205 -11.72 5.17 -2.05
N SER A 206 -10.42 5.47 -2.09
CA SER A 206 -9.87 6.43 -3.05
C SER A 206 -9.83 5.93 -4.49
N GLY A 207 -9.85 4.61 -4.70
CA GLY A 207 -9.92 4.03 -6.04
C GLY A 207 -11.35 4.00 -6.56
N GLY A 208 -11.57 4.44 -7.81
CA GLY A 208 -12.89 4.41 -8.43
C GLY A 208 -13.43 2.99 -8.60
N PHE A 209 -14.75 2.82 -8.72
CA PHE A 209 -15.38 1.52 -8.97
C PHE A 209 -14.69 0.73 -10.10
N PHE A 210 -14.38 1.40 -11.22
CA PHE A 210 -13.69 0.79 -12.35
C PHE A 210 -12.28 0.29 -12.02
N GLU A 211 -11.53 1.02 -11.18
CA GLU A 211 -10.17 0.65 -10.75
C GLU A 211 -10.17 -0.60 -9.86
N ARG A 212 -11.20 -0.76 -9.02
CA ARG A 212 -11.33 -1.91 -8.11
C ARG A 212 -11.76 -3.20 -8.79
N PHE A 213 -12.57 -3.11 -9.85
CA PHE A 213 -13.21 -4.28 -10.46
C PHE A 213 -12.61 -4.71 -11.82
N LEU A 214 -11.96 -3.82 -12.58
CA LEU A 214 -11.39 -4.17 -13.89
C LEU A 214 -9.91 -4.60 -13.83
N THR A 215 -9.20 -4.21 -12.77
CA THR A 215 -7.79 -4.55 -12.59
C THR A 215 -7.65 -5.88 -11.84
N LEU A 216 -7.06 -6.89 -12.49
CA LEU A 216 -6.65 -8.13 -11.82
C LEU A 216 -5.30 -7.90 -11.15
N TRP A 217 -5.31 -7.80 -9.83
CA TRP A 217 -4.10 -7.66 -9.03
C TRP A 217 -3.47 -9.01 -8.76
N GLY A 218 -2.15 -9.06 -8.85
CA GLY A 218 -1.38 -10.22 -8.41
C GLY A 218 -1.49 -10.45 -6.90
N LYS A 219 -1.32 -11.70 -6.45
CA LYS A 219 -1.38 -12.08 -5.03
C LYS A 219 -0.32 -11.36 -4.18
N ASN A 220 0.86 -11.14 -4.75
CA ASN A 220 1.97 -10.47 -4.07
C ASN A 220 2.18 -9.06 -4.60
N GLU A 221 1.18 -8.48 -5.27
CA GLU A 221 1.27 -7.15 -5.84
C GLU A 221 0.93 -6.09 -4.79
N TYR A 222 1.65 -4.98 -4.78
CA TYR A 222 1.25 -3.79 -4.05
C TYR A 222 0.22 -3.03 -4.88
N HIS A 223 -0.92 -2.71 -4.30
CA HIS A 223 -2.00 -1.97 -4.98
C HIS A 223 -1.58 -0.51 -5.23
N ASN A 224 -1.04 -0.22 -6.42
CA ASN A 224 -0.54 1.09 -6.86
C ASN A 224 -1.40 1.71 -7.96
N GLY A 225 -2.72 1.67 -7.82
CA GLY A 225 -3.64 2.21 -8.81
C GLY A 225 -3.63 3.75 -8.91
N GLU A 226 -4.54 4.34 -9.69
CA GLU A 226 -4.47 5.76 -10.06
C GLU A 226 -4.51 6.71 -8.86
N ALA A 227 -5.35 6.42 -7.86
CA ALA A 227 -5.39 7.23 -6.64
C ALA A 227 -4.05 7.23 -5.88
N PHE A 228 -3.36 6.10 -5.88
CA PHE A 228 -2.03 5.98 -5.30
C PHE A 228 -1.01 6.80 -6.11
N LYS A 229 -1.00 6.65 -7.44
CA LYS A 229 -0.07 7.40 -8.32
C LYS A 229 -0.23 8.91 -8.20
N ASN A 230 -1.46 9.40 -8.12
CA ASN A 230 -1.73 10.83 -7.91
C ASN A 230 -1.18 11.31 -6.56
N SER A 231 -1.38 10.53 -5.50
CA SER A 231 -0.85 10.83 -4.16
C SER A 231 0.68 10.81 -4.13
N GLU A 232 1.29 9.83 -4.79
CA GLU A 232 2.75 9.74 -4.96
C GLU A 232 3.28 10.95 -5.73
N MET A 233 2.63 11.34 -6.83
CA MET A 233 3.06 12.46 -7.65
C MET A 233 3.08 13.75 -6.82
N VAL A 234 2.02 14.00 -6.04
CA VAL A 234 1.96 15.15 -5.12
C VAL A 234 3.09 15.12 -4.08
N LEU A 235 3.27 14.00 -3.39
CA LEU A 235 4.30 13.87 -2.37
C LEU A 235 5.70 14.05 -2.96
N THR A 236 5.97 13.40 -4.09
CA THR A 236 7.27 13.46 -4.74
C THR A 236 7.58 14.86 -5.24
N SER A 237 6.60 15.58 -5.82
CA SER A 237 6.76 16.98 -6.23
C SER A 237 7.08 17.89 -5.03
N LYS A 238 6.35 17.75 -3.91
CA LYS A 238 6.62 18.49 -2.67
C LYS A 238 8.05 18.26 -2.17
N MET A 239 8.48 16.99 -2.11
CA MET A 239 9.80 16.62 -1.61
C MET A 239 10.93 17.06 -2.54
N GLN A 240 10.76 16.94 -3.86
CA GLN A 240 11.74 17.43 -4.84
C GLN A 240 11.91 18.95 -4.75
N LEU A 241 10.80 19.69 -4.65
CA LEU A 241 10.82 21.13 -4.46
C LEU A 241 11.58 21.50 -3.19
N TYR A 242 11.30 20.83 -2.08
CA TYR A 242 11.92 21.16 -0.80
C TYR A 242 13.41 20.80 -0.74
N ILE A 243 13.80 19.62 -1.24
CA ILE A 243 15.20 19.23 -1.38
C ILE A 243 15.97 20.26 -2.24
N LYS A 244 15.38 20.71 -3.34
CA LYS A 244 15.98 21.73 -4.21
C LYS A 244 16.11 23.07 -3.49
N PHE A 245 15.08 23.50 -2.77
CA PHE A 245 15.08 24.74 -1.98
C PHE A 245 16.20 24.77 -0.92
N LEU A 246 16.37 23.67 -0.19
CA LEU A 246 17.43 23.54 0.82
C LEU A 246 18.82 23.50 0.19
N ARG A 247 18.97 22.78 -0.94
CA ARG A 247 20.24 22.70 -1.68
C ARG A 247 20.71 24.07 -2.16
N GLN A 248 19.80 24.93 -2.61
CA GLN A 248 20.12 26.31 -3.02
C GLN A 248 20.67 27.17 -1.88
N ARG A 249 20.42 26.77 -0.62
CA ARG A 249 20.93 27.43 0.60
C ARG A 249 22.13 26.70 1.20
N GLY A 250 22.73 25.78 0.44
CA GLY A 250 23.89 25.00 0.90
C GLY A 250 23.55 23.89 1.90
N ILE A 251 22.26 23.61 2.14
CA ILE A 251 21.82 22.58 3.07
C ILE A 251 21.59 21.27 2.30
N LYS A 252 22.34 20.24 2.68
CA LYS A 252 22.16 18.87 2.18
C LYS A 252 21.21 18.13 3.14
N PHE A 253 20.16 17.51 2.62
CA PHE A 253 19.11 16.91 3.45
C PHE A 253 19.65 15.77 4.33
N GLU A 254 20.66 15.04 3.85
CA GLU A 254 21.31 13.99 4.62
C GLU A 254 22.01 14.52 5.87
N SER A 255 22.43 15.80 5.87
CA SER A 255 22.96 16.45 7.07
C SER A 255 21.89 16.64 8.16
N VAL A 256 20.64 16.87 7.75
CA VAL A 256 19.48 16.99 8.66
C VAL A 256 19.17 15.62 9.28
N ILE A 257 19.14 14.57 8.46
CA ILE A 257 18.95 13.18 8.92
C ILE A 257 20.05 12.79 9.91
N LYS A 258 21.31 13.07 9.55
CA LYS A 258 22.46 12.81 10.43
C LYS A 258 22.35 13.56 11.75
N TRP A 259 22.01 14.85 11.71
CA TRP A 259 21.84 15.64 12.92
C TRP A 259 20.77 15.07 13.85
N TYR A 260 19.65 14.58 13.30
CA TYR A 260 18.60 13.98 14.11
C TYR A 260 19.13 12.80 14.94
N PHE A 261 19.73 11.80 14.28
CA PHE A 261 20.21 10.59 14.97
C PHE A 261 21.46 10.84 15.83
N ASP A 262 22.45 11.58 15.31
CA ASP A 262 23.76 11.70 15.96
C ASP A 262 23.81 12.82 17.01
N THR A 263 22.93 13.81 16.90
CA THR A 263 22.96 15.01 17.76
C THR A 263 21.67 15.19 18.51
N TYR A 264 20.51 15.19 17.84
CA TYR A 264 19.24 15.53 18.49
C TYR A 264 18.83 14.48 19.53
N LEU A 265 18.78 13.21 19.14
CA LEU A 265 18.45 12.11 20.05
C LEU A 265 19.33 12.08 21.32
N PRO A 266 20.67 12.07 21.24
CA PRO A 266 21.50 11.99 22.44
C PRO A 266 21.53 13.28 23.25
N LYS A 267 21.47 14.45 22.60
CA LYS A 267 21.61 15.74 23.30
C LYS A 267 20.31 16.20 23.96
N TYR A 268 19.18 16.04 23.27
CA TYR A 268 17.89 16.60 23.72
C TYR A 268 16.97 15.53 24.31
N LEU A 269 17.02 14.28 23.83
CA LEU A 269 16.19 13.20 24.37
C LEU A 269 16.98 12.24 25.30
N GLY A 270 18.31 12.39 25.38
CA GLY A 270 19.17 11.50 26.15
C GLY A 270 19.32 10.09 25.57
N ILE A 271 18.81 9.86 24.36
CA ILE A 271 18.78 8.54 23.71
C ILE A 271 20.08 8.35 22.92
N LYS A 272 20.89 7.38 23.35
CA LYS A 272 22.23 7.13 22.80
C LYS A 272 22.26 5.87 21.94
N GLY A 273 23.25 5.82 21.05
CA GLY A 273 23.63 4.61 20.30
C GLY A 273 23.08 4.53 18.88
N PHE A 274 22.08 5.34 18.52
CA PHE A 274 21.74 5.57 17.12
C PHE A 274 22.91 6.22 16.39
N TYR A 275 23.16 5.79 15.16
CA TYR A 275 24.26 6.33 14.37
C TYR A 275 23.95 6.35 12.87
N PHE A 276 23.95 7.56 12.32
CA PHE A 276 23.96 7.78 10.88
C PHE A 276 25.41 7.83 10.39
N GLY A 277 25.81 6.74 9.73
CA GLY A 277 27.13 6.41 9.24
C GLY A 277 27.89 7.52 8.54
N ARG A 278 29.20 7.28 8.32
CA ARG A 278 30.03 8.21 7.56
C ARG A 278 29.46 8.39 6.17
N PHE A 279 29.08 9.64 5.88
CA PHE A 279 28.50 10.04 4.62
C PHE A 279 29.42 11.07 3.98
N ASN A 280 30.00 10.76 2.83
CA ASN A 280 30.77 11.75 2.08
C ASN A 280 29.83 12.48 1.12
N PHE A 281 29.62 13.75 1.39
CA PHE A 281 28.66 14.55 0.65
C PHE A 281 29.14 14.99 -0.74
N GLU A 282 30.41 14.72 -1.07
CA GLU A 282 31.01 14.95 -2.39
C GLU A 282 30.96 13.71 -3.29
N ASP A 283 30.48 12.59 -2.76
CA ASP A 283 30.32 11.37 -3.54
C ASP A 283 29.25 11.52 -4.64
N SER A 284 29.35 10.64 -5.64
CA SER A 284 28.35 10.53 -6.70
C SER A 284 26.94 10.29 -6.13
N LEU A 285 25.90 10.71 -6.86
CA LEU A 285 24.51 10.49 -6.45
C LEU A 285 24.21 9.00 -6.17
N ARG A 286 24.75 8.09 -6.96
CA ARG A 286 24.59 6.64 -6.77
C ARG A 286 25.26 6.16 -5.49
N SER A 287 26.48 6.59 -5.20
CA SER A 287 27.18 6.29 -3.95
C SER A 287 26.40 6.80 -2.73
N ARG A 288 25.83 8.01 -2.84
CA ARG A 288 24.97 8.59 -1.81
C ARG A 288 23.68 7.77 -1.61
N ILE A 289 23.04 7.33 -2.68
CA ILE A 289 21.87 6.44 -2.62
C ILE A 289 22.22 5.10 -1.95
N MET A 290 23.36 4.48 -2.30
CA MET A 290 23.83 3.26 -1.64
C MET A 290 24.04 3.49 -0.14
N MET A 291 24.66 4.61 0.23
CA MET A 291 24.90 4.94 1.63
C MET A 291 23.59 5.21 2.39
N LEU A 292 22.61 5.86 1.76
CA LEU A 292 21.25 6.00 2.33
C LEU A 292 20.62 4.62 2.56
N CYS A 293 20.71 3.71 1.59
CA CYS A 293 20.17 2.36 1.75
C CYS A 293 20.82 1.62 2.92
N VAL A 294 22.15 1.68 3.07
CA VAL A 294 22.89 1.04 4.16
C VAL A 294 22.49 1.64 5.51
N ASN A 295 22.45 2.97 5.61
CA ASN A 295 22.06 3.64 6.85
C ASN A 295 20.61 3.33 7.23
N PHE A 296 19.71 3.22 6.25
CA PHE A 296 18.31 2.89 6.54
C PHE A 296 18.22 1.52 7.21
N GLN A 297 18.92 0.50 6.69
CA GLN A 297 19.00 -0.82 7.34
C GLN A 297 19.54 -0.74 8.77
N ARG A 298 20.61 0.04 8.96
CA ARG A 298 21.26 0.18 10.25
C ARG A 298 20.31 0.80 11.29
N ILE A 299 19.65 1.91 10.96
CA ILE A 299 18.70 2.56 11.86
C ILE A 299 17.53 1.61 12.21
N LEU A 300 17.03 0.80 11.27
CA LEU A 300 15.96 -0.17 11.59
C LEU A 300 16.43 -1.21 12.62
N LYS A 301 17.67 -1.71 12.51
CA LYS A 301 18.25 -2.64 13.49
C LYS A 301 18.48 -1.97 14.84
N GLU A 302 19.03 -0.75 14.84
CA GLU A 302 19.27 0.05 16.04
C GLU A 302 17.95 0.31 16.78
N TYR A 303 16.90 0.72 16.05
CA TYR A 303 15.57 0.93 16.62
C TYR A 303 14.98 -0.38 17.16
N GLN A 304 15.10 -1.50 16.44
CA GLN A 304 14.62 -2.79 16.93
C GLN A 304 15.27 -3.14 18.27
N LEU A 305 16.60 -3.09 18.35
CA LEU A 305 17.33 -3.41 19.58
C LEU A 305 16.95 -2.47 20.73
N TYR A 306 16.79 -1.18 20.44
CA TYR A 306 16.31 -0.20 21.41
C TYR A 306 14.90 -0.54 21.91
N SER A 307 13.97 -0.90 21.02
CA SER A 307 12.59 -1.24 21.39
C SER A 307 12.49 -2.50 22.26
N GLU A 308 13.47 -3.40 22.16
CA GLU A 308 13.51 -4.66 22.91
C GLU A 308 14.24 -4.53 24.25
N SER A 309 15.28 -3.68 24.34
CA SER A 309 16.20 -3.64 25.49
C SER A 309 16.42 -2.26 26.11
N GLY A 310 15.95 -1.18 25.47
CA GLY A 310 16.19 0.20 25.90
C GLY A 310 17.60 0.72 25.64
N GLU A 311 18.51 -0.13 25.17
CA GLU A 311 19.91 0.21 24.90
C GLU A 311 20.33 -0.23 23.50
N ILE A 312 21.28 0.48 22.89
CA ILE A 312 21.83 0.12 21.59
C ILE A 312 23.31 -0.22 21.75
N ASN A 313 23.65 -1.47 21.48
CA ASN A 313 25.03 -1.93 21.38
C ASN A 313 25.38 -2.17 19.90
N SER A 314 26.36 -1.42 19.38
CA SER A 314 26.74 -1.50 17.96
C SER A 314 27.23 -2.89 17.53
N GLU A 315 27.89 -3.64 18.41
CA GLU A 315 28.40 -4.99 18.08
C GLU A 315 27.24 -5.97 17.89
N ILE A 316 26.16 -5.83 18.69
CA ILE A 316 24.94 -6.63 18.53
C ILE A 316 24.23 -6.25 17.22
N VAL A 317 24.09 -4.96 16.95
CA VAL A 317 23.46 -4.43 15.72
C VAL A 317 24.12 -4.98 14.46
N ASP A 318 25.44 -5.10 14.44
CA ASP A 318 26.18 -5.61 13.28
C ASP A 318 25.88 -7.09 12.98
N GLN A 319 25.53 -7.88 14.01
CA GLN A 319 25.15 -9.30 13.87
C GLN A 319 23.66 -9.51 13.56
N MET A 320 22.81 -8.51 13.81
CA MET A 320 21.37 -8.62 13.56
C MET A 320 21.04 -8.70 12.07
N LYS A 321 19.99 -9.46 11.74
CA LYS A 321 19.36 -9.36 10.41
C LYS A 321 18.54 -8.07 10.34
N VAL A 322 18.36 -7.54 9.13
CA VAL A 322 17.46 -6.40 8.95
C VAL A 322 16.03 -6.87 9.22
N PRO A 323 15.31 -6.25 10.17
CA PRO A 323 13.95 -6.68 10.49
C PRO A 323 12.99 -6.41 9.33
N HIS A 324 11.90 -7.17 9.27
CA HIS A 324 10.77 -6.77 8.45
C HIS A 324 10.07 -5.57 9.07
N LEU A 325 9.64 -4.62 8.24
CA LEU A 325 9.05 -3.36 8.73
C LEU A 325 7.75 -3.58 9.50
N ASN A 326 7.04 -4.66 9.23
CA ASN A 326 5.82 -5.06 9.93
C ASN A 326 6.08 -5.80 11.26
N GLU A 327 7.34 -6.14 11.55
CA GLU A 327 7.76 -6.80 12.80
C GLU A 327 8.27 -5.79 13.84
N LEU A 328 8.72 -4.60 13.39
CA LEU A 328 9.20 -3.54 14.27
C LEU A 328 8.13 -3.14 15.29
N LYS A 329 8.50 -3.23 16.56
CA LYS A 329 7.64 -2.94 17.70
C LYS A 329 7.59 -1.46 18.03
N SER A 330 6.43 -1.01 18.48
CA SER A 330 6.29 0.27 19.15
C SER A 330 6.75 0.10 20.61
N LEU A 331 7.25 1.18 21.20
CA LEU A 331 7.47 1.32 22.63
C LEU A 331 6.13 1.39 23.41
N CYS A 332 5.00 1.58 22.71
CA CYS A 332 3.66 1.59 23.27
C CYS A 332 2.86 0.34 22.86
N ASP A 333 2.35 -0.38 23.86
CA ASP A 333 1.52 -1.57 23.64
C ASP A 333 0.18 -1.27 22.95
N LYS A 334 -0.35 -0.06 23.13
CA LYS A 334 -1.64 0.39 22.59
C LYS A 334 -1.47 1.48 21.54
N LYS A 335 -0.59 1.28 20.55
CA LYS A 335 -0.36 2.29 19.51
C LYS A 335 -1.49 2.36 18.48
N TYR A 336 -1.76 1.26 17.79
CA TYR A 336 -2.77 1.21 16.73
C TYR A 336 -3.97 0.36 17.12
N VAL A 337 -5.13 0.70 16.58
CA VAL A 337 -6.40 -0.02 16.74
C VAL A 337 -6.81 -0.59 15.39
N ILE A 338 -7.19 -1.87 15.38
CA ILE A 338 -7.67 -2.58 14.20
C ILE A 338 -9.07 -3.16 14.45
N SER A 339 -9.86 -3.24 13.37
CA SER A 339 -11.20 -3.83 13.41
C SER A 339 -11.16 -5.36 13.37
N GLY A 340 -11.96 -6.02 14.22
CA GLY A 340 -12.31 -7.43 14.05
C GLY A 340 -13.36 -7.64 12.95
N GLU A 341 -13.64 -8.89 12.58
CA GLU A 341 -14.53 -9.25 11.46
C GLU A 341 -15.95 -8.66 11.58
N LYS A 342 -16.52 -8.66 12.79
CA LYS A 342 -17.85 -8.06 13.03
C LYS A 342 -17.84 -6.56 12.79
N MET A 343 -16.81 -5.86 13.29
CA MET A 343 -16.66 -4.43 13.08
C MET A 343 -16.47 -4.11 11.60
N GLN A 344 -15.64 -4.89 10.90
CA GLN A 344 -15.45 -4.75 9.46
C GLN A 344 -16.76 -4.94 8.69
N SER A 345 -17.54 -5.97 9.02
CA SER A 345 -18.84 -6.21 8.39
C SER A 345 -19.83 -5.06 8.66
N ALA A 346 -19.84 -4.51 9.87
CA ALA A 346 -20.69 -3.37 10.22
C ALA A 346 -20.28 -2.10 9.48
N MET A 347 -18.97 -1.82 9.39
CA MET A 347 -18.45 -0.68 8.65
C MET A 347 -18.77 -0.78 7.15
N GLN A 348 -18.65 -1.96 6.54
CA GLN A 348 -19.03 -2.17 5.14
C GLN A 348 -20.51 -1.88 4.91
N GLN A 349 -21.40 -2.31 5.82
CA GLN A 349 -22.83 -2.01 5.70
C GLN A 349 -23.14 -0.52 5.87
N ILE A 350 -22.40 0.22 6.71
CA ILE A 350 -22.73 1.63 7.01
C ILE A 350 -22.05 2.61 6.04
N PHE A 351 -20.79 2.36 5.66
CA PHE A 351 -19.95 3.33 4.96
C PHE A 351 -19.68 3.00 3.49
N SER A 352 -19.89 1.74 3.05
CA SER A 352 -19.69 1.41 1.63
C SER A 352 -20.73 2.10 0.75
N ASP A 353 -20.24 2.60 -0.37
CA ASP A 353 -21.04 3.12 -1.50
C ASP A 353 -21.95 2.05 -2.11
N GLN A 354 -21.61 0.76 -1.95
CA GLN A 354 -22.40 -0.40 -2.38
C GLN A 354 -23.31 -0.97 -1.27
N SER A 355 -23.45 -0.26 -0.15
CA SER A 355 -24.32 -0.72 0.93
C SER A 355 -25.80 -0.73 0.55
N SER A 356 -26.55 -1.68 1.12
CA SER A 356 -28.01 -1.76 0.92
C SER A 356 -28.77 -0.53 1.46
N PHE A 357 -28.12 0.30 2.29
CA PHE A 357 -28.69 1.52 2.84
C PHE A 357 -28.51 2.76 1.94
N GLY A 358 -27.84 2.65 0.80
CA GLY A 358 -27.58 3.79 -0.11
C GLY A 358 -28.84 4.51 -0.62
N HIS A 359 -30.00 3.84 -0.63
CA HIS A 359 -31.28 4.43 -1.05
C HIS A 359 -32.05 5.18 0.04
N ILE A 360 -31.57 5.15 1.29
CA ILE A 360 -32.30 5.71 2.43
C ILE A 360 -32.14 7.23 2.52
N SER A 361 -31.11 7.80 1.89
CA SER A 361 -30.81 9.22 2.01
C SER A 361 -31.39 10.08 0.88
N ASN A 362 -31.97 11.22 1.27
CA ASN A 362 -32.56 12.21 0.34
C ASN A 362 -31.50 13.20 -0.17
N GLY A 363 -30.37 12.70 -0.66
CA GLY A 363 -29.26 13.52 -1.17
C GLY A 363 -28.21 13.95 -0.14
N LEU A 364 -28.36 13.60 1.13
CA LEU A 364 -27.28 13.63 2.15
C LEU A 364 -26.59 12.26 2.21
N SER A 365 -25.43 12.15 2.87
CA SER A 365 -24.84 10.83 3.12
C SER A 365 -25.64 10.13 4.24
N PHE A 366 -26.06 8.88 4.02
CA PHE A 366 -26.86 8.07 4.97
C PHE A 366 -26.27 8.09 6.39
N GLN A 367 -24.95 8.15 6.50
CA GLN A 367 -24.26 8.14 7.79
C GLN A 367 -24.47 9.44 8.58
N ASN A 368 -24.60 10.59 7.91
CA ASN A 368 -24.95 11.85 8.57
C ASN A 368 -26.40 11.87 9.05
N GLU A 369 -27.29 11.13 8.38
CA GLU A 369 -28.68 10.97 8.81
C GLU A 369 -28.77 10.05 10.04
N LEU A 370 -27.93 9.01 10.14
CA LEU A 370 -27.86 8.15 11.33
C LEU A 370 -27.49 8.92 12.61
N LEU A 371 -26.65 9.95 12.52
CA LEU A 371 -26.35 10.83 13.65
C LEU A 371 -27.56 11.65 14.12
N LYS A 372 -28.47 12.00 13.20
CA LYS A 372 -29.70 12.76 13.48
C LYS A 372 -30.88 11.87 13.87
N GLY A 373 -30.81 10.59 13.52
CA GLY A 373 -31.85 9.59 13.74
C GLY A 373 -32.73 9.38 12.51
N VAL A 374 -32.69 8.17 11.97
CA VAL A 374 -33.48 7.77 10.79
C VAL A 374 -34.74 7.01 11.24
N PRO A 375 -35.96 7.41 10.84
CA PRO A 375 -37.16 6.64 11.15
C PRO A 375 -37.06 5.18 10.70
N VAL A 376 -37.48 4.24 11.53
CA VAL A 376 -37.44 2.80 11.19
C VAL A 376 -38.26 2.49 9.93
N SER A 377 -39.32 3.26 9.65
CA SER A 377 -40.13 3.15 8.43
C SER A 377 -39.36 3.40 7.14
N CYS A 378 -38.19 4.06 7.18
CA CYS A 378 -37.34 4.27 6.01
C CYS A 378 -36.59 3.00 5.60
N PHE A 379 -36.49 2.00 6.49
CA PHE A 379 -35.84 0.73 6.22
C PHE A 379 -36.85 -0.26 5.60
N LYS A 380 -36.73 -0.49 4.28
CA LYS A 380 -37.57 -1.44 3.53
C LYS A 380 -37.19 -2.90 3.83
N ASN A 381 -38.06 -3.85 3.48
CA ASN A 381 -37.90 -5.30 3.76
C ASN A 381 -36.51 -5.88 3.46
N PHE A 382 -35.86 -5.43 2.38
CA PHE A 382 -34.52 -5.90 1.98
C PHE A 382 -33.39 -5.44 2.91
N ASN A 383 -33.63 -4.43 3.76
CA ASN A 383 -32.64 -3.82 4.67
C ASN A 383 -32.89 -4.17 6.14
N VAL A 384 -34.03 -4.83 6.44
CA VAL A 384 -34.45 -5.17 7.81
C VAL A 384 -33.52 -6.20 8.43
N LYS A 385 -32.99 -7.14 7.65
CA LYS A 385 -32.08 -8.17 8.15
C LYS A 385 -30.76 -7.57 8.63
N GLU A 386 -30.20 -6.67 7.84
CA GLU A 386 -28.95 -5.95 8.10
C GLU A 386 -29.13 -5.01 9.30
N LEU A 387 -30.23 -4.23 9.33
CA LEU A 387 -30.56 -3.38 10.48
C LEU A 387 -30.69 -4.19 11.77
N ASN A 388 -31.41 -5.32 11.73
CA ASN A 388 -31.56 -6.20 12.89
C ASN A 388 -30.21 -6.79 13.34
N TRP A 389 -29.31 -7.09 12.40
CA TRP A 389 -27.99 -7.58 12.73
C TRP A 389 -27.13 -6.49 13.40
N LEU A 390 -27.12 -5.27 12.85
CA LEU A 390 -26.37 -4.13 13.40
C LEU A 390 -26.84 -3.76 14.80
N THR A 391 -28.15 -3.76 15.03
CA THR A 391 -28.74 -3.44 16.35
C THR A 391 -28.49 -4.53 17.38
N ARG A 392 -28.65 -5.81 17.02
CA ARG A 392 -28.33 -6.95 17.91
C ARG A 392 -26.86 -7.00 18.32
N ASN A 393 -25.95 -6.55 17.46
CA ASN A 393 -24.52 -6.49 17.77
C ASN A 393 -24.08 -5.15 18.39
N GLY A 394 -25.01 -4.23 18.66
CA GLY A 394 -24.73 -2.97 19.36
C GLY A 394 -23.98 -1.92 18.53
N PHE A 395 -24.05 -2.00 17.20
CA PHE A 395 -23.48 -0.98 16.30
C PHE A 395 -24.46 0.16 16.03
N LEU A 396 -25.77 -0.11 16.10
CA LEU A 396 -26.84 0.87 15.97
C LEU A 396 -27.84 0.71 17.12
N THR A 397 -28.50 1.80 17.50
CA THR A 397 -29.51 1.80 18.58
C THR A 397 -30.85 2.28 18.04
N ILE A 398 -31.94 1.64 18.46
CA ILE A 398 -33.30 2.10 18.16
C ILE A 398 -33.88 2.80 19.39
N LEU A 399 -34.21 4.08 19.25
CA LEU A 399 -34.85 4.89 20.29
C LEU A 399 -36.06 5.60 19.70
N LYS A 400 -37.23 5.43 20.35
CA LYS A 400 -38.50 6.09 19.97
C LYS A 400 -38.84 5.96 18.47
N GLY A 401 -38.62 4.78 17.89
CA GLY A 401 -38.93 4.49 16.48
C GLY A 401 -37.93 5.07 15.47
N LYS A 402 -36.76 5.56 15.93
CA LYS A 402 -35.66 6.03 15.08
C LYS A 402 -34.38 5.24 15.36
N VAL A 403 -33.57 5.04 14.32
CA VAL A 403 -32.29 4.36 14.33
C VAL A 403 -31.17 5.38 14.43
N TYR A 404 -30.24 5.17 15.35
CA TYR A 404 -29.10 6.04 15.65
C TYR A 404 -27.78 5.28 15.63
N ILE A 405 -26.71 6.01 15.31
CA ILE A 405 -25.34 5.65 15.65
C ILE A 405 -24.82 6.65 16.69
N PHE A 406 -24.10 6.17 17.71
CA PHE A 406 -23.44 7.08 18.66
C PHE A 406 -22.31 7.85 17.98
N SER A 407 -22.05 9.09 18.40
CA SER A 407 -21.06 9.97 17.77
C SER A 407 -19.66 9.36 17.77
N GLU A 408 -19.24 8.79 18.89
CA GLU A 408 -17.92 8.22 19.10
C GLU A 408 -17.78 6.92 18.28
N ASP A 409 -18.83 6.09 18.27
CA ASP A 409 -18.92 4.91 17.41
C ASP A 409 -18.77 5.28 15.93
N TYR A 410 -19.50 6.31 15.49
CA TYR A 410 -19.41 6.82 14.13
C TYR A 410 -17.98 7.30 13.80
N LEU A 411 -17.33 8.06 14.69
CA LEU A 411 -15.97 8.55 14.47
C LEU A 411 -14.95 7.41 14.36
N VAL A 412 -15.01 6.43 15.27
CA VAL A 412 -14.14 5.25 15.28
C VAL A 412 -14.35 4.40 14.03
N MET A 413 -15.61 4.07 13.71
CA MET A 413 -15.94 3.27 12.53
C MET A 413 -15.55 3.98 11.24
N ARG A 414 -15.75 5.30 11.15
CA ARG A 414 -15.38 6.07 9.97
C ARG A 414 -13.87 6.09 9.75
N ASP A 415 -13.09 6.35 10.80
CA ASP A 415 -11.62 6.40 10.70
C ASP A 415 -11.05 5.02 10.31
N LEU A 416 -11.51 3.94 10.96
CA LEU A 416 -11.15 2.57 10.60
C LEU A 416 -11.54 2.21 9.17
N PHE A 417 -12.74 2.59 8.70
CA PHE A 417 -13.19 2.24 7.36
C PHE A 417 -12.30 2.85 6.27
N TYR A 418 -11.94 4.13 6.41
CA TYR A 418 -11.14 4.83 5.40
C TYR A 418 -9.64 4.58 5.52
N ASN A 419 -9.13 4.37 6.74
CA ASN A 419 -7.70 4.32 7.02
C ASN A 419 -7.19 2.96 7.52
N ASP A 420 -8.05 1.96 7.68
CA ASP A 420 -7.84 0.63 8.30
C ASP A 420 -7.43 0.61 9.76
N GLU A 421 -6.64 1.59 10.18
CA GLU A 421 -6.06 1.66 11.52
C GLU A 421 -6.19 3.06 12.10
N ILE A 422 -6.48 3.08 13.40
CA ILE A 422 -6.50 4.31 14.20
C ILE A 422 -5.23 4.36 15.03
N ASN A 423 -4.55 5.50 15.03
CA ASN A 423 -3.53 5.79 16.04
C ASN A 423 -4.25 6.22 17.34
N TYR A 424 -4.21 5.36 18.36
CA TYR A 424 -4.96 5.52 19.60
C TYR A 424 -4.51 6.74 20.40
N PHE A 425 -3.20 7.03 20.39
CA PHE A 425 -2.60 8.08 21.19
C PHE A 425 -3.10 9.49 20.82
N TRP A 426 -3.40 9.71 19.53
CA TRP A 426 -3.86 11.02 19.04
C TRP A 426 -5.37 11.23 19.14
N LYS A 427 -6.10 10.31 19.80
CA LYS A 427 -7.54 10.47 20.04
C LYS A 427 -7.81 11.20 21.35
N ASP A 428 -8.93 11.90 21.41
CA ASP A 428 -9.48 12.49 22.64
C ASP A 428 -9.94 11.41 23.63
N SER A 429 -10.21 11.81 24.88
CA SER A 429 -10.60 10.91 25.97
C SER A 429 -11.83 10.08 25.62
N ASP A 430 -12.87 10.71 25.08
CA ASP A 430 -14.17 10.09 24.85
C ASP A 430 -14.06 9.02 23.75
N THR A 431 -13.31 9.34 22.69
CA THR A 431 -12.98 8.38 21.63
C THR A 431 -12.13 7.22 22.15
N ARG A 432 -11.17 7.46 23.05
CA ARG A 432 -10.37 6.38 23.68
C ARG A 432 -11.21 5.45 24.54
N GLU A 433 -12.10 6.01 25.36
CA GLU A 433 -13.04 5.22 26.19
C GLU A 433 -13.96 4.36 25.32
N CYS A 434 -14.46 4.92 24.22
CA CYS A 434 -15.23 4.18 23.23
C CYS A 434 -14.40 3.00 22.67
N ILE A 435 -13.15 3.25 22.25
CA ILE A 435 -12.25 2.20 21.74
C ILE A 435 -12.03 1.11 22.79
N ASP A 436 -11.65 1.47 24.02
CA ASP A 436 -11.38 0.50 25.09
C ASP A 436 -12.62 -0.36 25.41
N SER A 437 -13.82 0.22 25.38
CA SER A 437 -15.09 -0.52 25.50
C SER A 437 -15.26 -1.54 24.38
N LYS A 438 -15.02 -1.15 23.12
CA LYS A 438 -15.15 -2.04 21.95
C LYS A 438 -14.07 -3.13 21.90
N VAL A 439 -12.88 -2.86 22.45
CA VAL A 439 -11.84 -3.88 22.66
C VAL A 439 -12.29 -4.92 23.68
N LYS A 440 -12.88 -4.51 24.81
CA LYS A 440 -13.45 -5.43 25.81
C LYS A 440 -14.56 -6.33 25.23
N LEU A 441 -15.33 -5.80 24.27
CA LEU A 441 -16.36 -6.55 23.54
C LEU A 441 -15.81 -7.44 22.41
N GLY A 442 -14.50 -7.46 22.19
CA GLY A 442 -13.86 -8.22 21.11
C GLY A 442 -14.18 -7.72 19.70
N GLN A 443 -14.65 -6.47 19.57
CA GLN A 443 -14.97 -5.85 18.28
C GLN A 443 -13.74 -5.17 17.66
N LEU A 444 -12.83 -4.68 18.51
CA LEU A 444 -11.56 -4.06 18.16
C LEU A 444 -10.41 -4.79 18.84
N SER A 445 -9.19 -4.59 18.35
CA SER A 445 -7.97 -5.05 19.04
C SER A 445 -6.84 -4.04 18.87
N PHE A 446 -5.90 -4.05 19.83
CA PHE A 446 -4.71 -3.21 19.78
C PHE A 446 -3.58 -3.91 19.02
N ARG A 447 -2.70 -3.08 18.44
CA ARG A 447 -1.47 -3.49 17.78
C ARG A 447 -0.33 -2.57 18.20
N ASN A 448 0.82 -3.18 18.48
CA ASN A 448 2.01 -2.51 19.02
C ASN A 448 3.19 -2.48 18.04
N ASN A 449 2.94 -2.12 16.77
CA ASN A 449 4.00 -1.96 15.78
C ASN A 449 4.33 -0.49 15.56
N LEU A 450 5.58 -0.17 15.18
CA LEU A 450 6.02 1.20 14.90
C LEU A 450 5.17 1.85 13.78
N PHE A 451 4.98 1.12 12.70
CA PHE A 451 4.23 1.53 11.52
C PHE A 451 2.84 0.88 11.49
N THR A 452 1.88 1.53 10.83
CA THR A 452 0.67 0.85 10.33
C THR A 452 1.04 -0.18 9.25
N ARG A 453 0.14 -1.13 8.95
CA ARG A 453 0.35 -2.17 7.93
C ARG A 453 0.62 -1.50 6.59
N LYS A 454 -0.21 -0.53 6.23
CA LYS A 454 -0.07 0.21 4.98
C LYS A 454 1.22 1.01 4.91
N GLU A 455 1.70 1.59 6.01
CA GLU A 455 3.01 2.26 6.05
C GLU A 455 4.17 1.27 5.85
N SER A 456 4.17 0.13 6.56
CA SER A 456 5.17 -0.93 6.35
C SER A 456 5.18 -1.40 4.89
N ASP A 457 3.99 -1.59 4.32
CA ASP A 457 3.78 -2.03 2.94
C ASP A 457 4.27 -1.00 1.93
N TYR A 458 3.95 0.27 2.16
CA TYR A 458 4.41 1.39 1.33
C TYR A 458 5.94 1.48 1.31
N ILE A 459 6.57 1.44 2.49
CA ILE A 459 8.03 1.49 2.58
C ILE A 459 8.64 0.24 1.91
N ASP A 460 8.10 -0.96 2.14
CA ASP A 460 8.55 -2.19 1.49
C ASP A 460 8.38 -2.16 -0.04
N TYR A 461 7.35 -1.49 -0.56
CA TYR A 461 7.12 -1.32 -2.00
C TYR A 461 8.27 -0.55 -2.67
N TYR A 462 8.72 0.55 -2.07
CA TYR A 462 9.85 1.34 -2.60
C TYR A 462 11.20 0.70 -2.27
N TYR A 463 11.40 0.33 -1.02
CA TYR A 463 12.70 -0.03 -0.47
C TYR A 463 13.01 -1.53 -0.60
N GLY A 464 12.05 -2.39 -0.26
CA GLY A 464 12.21 -3.83 -0.11
C GLY A 464 11.88 -4.65 -1.36
N SER A 465 11.72 -5.97 -1.19
CA SER A 465 11.44 -6.91 -2.28
C SER A 465 10.27 -7.85 -2.02
N ARG A 466 9.40 -7.43 -1.08
CA ARG A 466 8.23 -8.20 -0.65
C ARG A 466 7.20 -8.32 -1.75
N PHE A 467 6.97 -7.22 -2.47
CA PHE A 467 6.00 -7.14 -3.55
C PHE A 467 6.61 -7.50 -4.90
N SER A 468 5.83 -8.13 -5.77
CA SER A 468 6.24 -8.49 -7.13
C SER A 468 6.50 -7.27 -8.01
N ASN A 469 5.67 -6.24 -7.87
CA ASN A 469 5.77 -4.96 -8.58
C ASN A 469 6.55 -3.88 -7.80
N GLY A 470 7.23 -4.26 -6.71
CA GLY A 470 8.01 -3.33 -5.89
C GLY A 470 9.20 -2.73 -6.64
N LEU A 471 9.53 -1.47 -6.36
CA LEU A 471 10.67 -0.80 -6.99
C LEU A 471 12.01 -1.35 -6.51
N GLY A 472 12.06 -1.89 -5.29
CA GLY A 472 13.23 -2.57 -4.74
C GLY A 472 14.52 -1.77 -4.83
N ILE A 473 14.46 -0.49 -4.47
CA ILE A 473 15.60 0.45 -4.54
C ILE A 473 16.82 -0.17 -3.87
N ARG A 474 16.67 -0.70 -2.64
CA ARG A 474 17.77 -1.33 -1.91
C ARG A 474 18.47 -2.41 -2.75
N ASN A 475 17.70 -3.31 -3.34
CA ASN A 475 18.27 -4.43 -4.09
C ASN A 475 18.95 -3.95 -5.38
N LYS A 476 18.39 -2.95 -6.06
CA LYS A 476 18.97 -2.37 -7.28
C LYS A 476 20.35 -1.76 -7.03
N TYR A 477 20.49 -0.98 -5.95
CA TYR A 477 21.73 -0.27 -5.65
C TYR A 477 22.76 -1.12 -4.88
N LEU A 478 22.33 -2.07 -4.05
CA LEU A 478 23.25 -2.91 -3.27
C LEU A 478 23.66 -4.23 -3.97
N HIS A 479 22.92 -4.68 -4.99
CA HIS A 479 23.18 -5.95 -5.68
C HIS A 479 23.49 -5.78 -7.18
N GLY A 480 24.07 -4.64 -7.57
CA GLY A 480 24.71 -4.47 -8.89
C GLY A 480 23.77 -4.27 -10.08
N SER A 481 22.46 -4.07 -9.87
CA SER A 481 21.51 -3.81 -10.97
C SER A 481 21.35 -2.32 -11.30
N ALA A 482 22.19 -1.45 -10.73
CA ALA A 482 22.09 -0.01 -10.88
C ALA A 482 22.65 0.53 -12.21
N GLU A 483 23.36 -0.28 -13.00
CA GLU A 483 24.01 0.19 -14.23
C GLU A 483 23.01 0.74 -15.27
N ASN A 484 21.85 0.09 -15.39
CA ASN A 484 20.79 0.46 -16.34
C ASN A 484 19.85 1.55 -15.82
N ILE A 485 20.13 2.15 -14.65
CA ILE A 485 19.30 3.20 -14.07
C ILE A 485 19.65 4.55 -14.70
N SER A 486 18.64 5.24 -15.26
CA SER A 486 18.84 6.58 -15.82
C SER A 486 19.11 7.62 -14.72
N LYS A 487 19.75 8.74 -15.09
CA LYS A 487 20.01 9.83 -14.14
C LYS A 487 18.72 10.39 -13.49
N SER A 488 17.64 10.50 -14.26
CA SER A 488 16.33 10.93 -13.75
C SER A 488 15.81 9.96 -12.70
N GLN A 489 15.95 8.66 -12.95
CA GLN A 489 15.56 7.63 -11.99
C GLN A 489 16.44 7.64 -10.73
N ASP A 490 17.75 7.93 -10.85
CA ASP A 490 18.62 8.15 -9.67
C ASP A 490 18.11 9.33 -8.82
N GLU A 491 17.72 10.45 -9.42
CA GLU A 491 17.18 11.61 -8.71
C GLU A 491 15.83 11.30 -8.03
N GLN A 492 14.96 10.55 -8.70
CA GLN A 492 13.70 10.07 -8.11
C GLN A 492 13.95 9.11 -6.93
N ASN A 493 14.80 8.10 -7.10
CA ASN A 493 15.12 7.13 -6.05
C ASN A 493 15.77 7.81 -4.84
N TYR A 494 16.63 8.80 -5.07
CA TYR A 494 17.17 9.63 -4.01
C TYR A 494 16.08 10.39 -3.26
N CYS A 495 15.17 11.07 -3.96
CA CYS A 495 14.05 11.78 -3.34
C CYS A 495 13.18 10.85 -2.49
N VAL A 496 12.90 9.66 -3.02
CA VAL A 496 12.16 8.60 -2.34
C VAL A 496 12.83 8.22 -1.03
N LEU A 497 14.12 7.87 -1.07
CA LEU A 497 14.84 7.48 0.14
C LEU A 497 14.86 8.59 1.19
N ILE A 498 14.98 9.86 0.78
CA ILE A 498 14.92 10.99 1.71
C ILE A 498 13.57 11.03 2.43
N TYR A 499 12.45 10.99 1.72
CA TYR A 499 11.16 11.05 2.42
C TYR A 499 10.87 9.79 3.23
N LEU A 500 11.38 8.62 2.84
CA LEU A 500 11.27 7.40 3.65
C LEU A 500 12.05 7.54 4.97
N PHE A 501 13.24 8.16 4.94
CA PHE A 501 13.96 8.52 6.16
C PHE A 501 13.19 9.52 7.01
N CYS A 502 12.59 10.54 6.39
CA CYS A 502 11.75 11.49 7.12
C CYS A 502 10.57 10.81 7.82
N LEU A 503 9.90 9.88 7.12
CA LEU A 503 8.82 9.08 7.71
C LEU A 503 9.34 8.25 8.90
N LEU A 504 10.49 7.59 8.75
CA LEU A 504 11.12 6.84 9.84
C LEU A 504 11.46 7.75 11.03
N ILE A 505 12.02 8.94 10.79
CA ILE A 505 12.32 9.94 11.82
C ILE A 505 11.05 10.34 12.57
N ILE A 506 9.98 10.70 11.86
CA ILE A 506 8.71 11.11 12.48
C ILE A 506 8.15 9.97 13.34
N LYS A 507 8.18 8.74 12.83
CA LYS A 507 7.67 7.58 13.58
C LYS A 507 8.50 7.26 14.80
N ILE A 508 9.83 7.35 14.72
CA ILE A 508 10.71 7.16 15.88
C ILE A 508 10.50 8.29 16.90
N ASN A 509 10.38 9.55 16.44
CA ASN A 509 10.16 10.68 17.34
C ASN A 509 8.84 10.56 18.09
N GLU A 510 7.77 10.14 17.40
CA GLU A 510 6.47 9.87 18.00
C GLU A 510 6.56 8.89 19.19
N GLU A 511 7.40 7.85 19.09
CA GLU A 511 7.60 6.88 20.17
C GLU A 511 8.28 7.51 21.39
N PHE A 512 9.25 8.40 21.15
CA PHE A 512 10.01 9.06 22.21
C PHE A 512 9.22 10.19 22.87
N ASP A 513 8.45 10.97 22.10
CA ASP A 513 7.55 11.98 22.65
C ASP A 513 6.50 11.34 23.56
N HIS A 514 6.00 10.15 23.17
CA HIS A 514 5.07 9.38 23.98
C HIS A 514 5.72 8.86 25.27
N SER A 515 6.89 8.25 25.18
CA SER A 515 7.57 7.70 26.36
C SER A 515 7.97 8.81 27.35
N GLN A 516 8.28 10.00 26.85
CA GLN A 516 8.54 11.18 27.68
C GLN A 516 7.26 11.77 28.26
N THR A 517 6.15 11.86 27.54
CA THR A 517 4.88 12.37 28.11
C THR A 517 4.30 11.49 29.22
N LEU A 518 4.58 10.18 29.21
CA LEU A 518 4.29 9.29 30.34
C LEU A 518 5.14 9.61 31.58
N ASN A 519 6.31 10.24 31.40
CA ASN A 519 7.27 10.53 32.46
C ASN A 519 7.25 12.01 32.90
N GLU A 520 7.03 12.98 31.98
CA GLU A 520 7.05 14.43 32.20
C GLU A 520 6.11 15.12 31.18
N ASN A 521 5.14 15.92 31.66
CA ASN A 521 4.08 16.56 30.87
C ASN A 521 4.57 17.63 29.86
N SER A 522 5.23 17.25 28.77
CA SER A 522 5.49 18.14 27.63
C SER A 522 5.60 17.38 26.31
N LEU A 523 4.77 17.75 25.33
CA LEU A 523 4.92 17.37 23.93
C LEU A 523 5.93 18.33 23.28
N ILE A 524 7.08 17.82 22.84
CA ILE A 524 7.99 18.52 21.93
C ILE A 524 8.04 17.71 20.64
N ILE A 525 7.12 17.98 19.72
CA ILE A 525 7.24 17.44 18.37
C ILE A 525 8.34 18.25 17.69
N ILE A 526 9.57 17.68 17.67
CA ILE A 526 10.86 18.15 17.11
C ILE A 526 11.04 19.66 17.06
#